data_AF-A0A935EIH7-F1
#
_entry.id   AF-A0A935EIH7-F1
#
_cell.length_a   1.000
_cell.length_b   1.000
_cell.length_c   1.000
_cell.angle_alpha   90.00
_cell.angle_beta   90.00
_cell.angle_gamma   90.00
#
_symmetry.space_group_name_H-M   'P 1'
#
loop_
_entity.id
_entity.type
_entity.pdbx_description
1 polymer ?
#
loop_
_entity_poly.entity_id
_entity_poly.type
_entity_poly.pdbx_seq_one_letter_code
_entity_poly.pdbx_strand_id
1 'polypeptide(L)'
;MINDYEATTPIVPEGDLNTNTTPTAATNDEVISTLNGLIQTLKDGQLGFKTASEDIERSELKTTFYEFSQQRAEFTGVLQGLVRSLGGDTEDSGSISGAVHRGWMDLKSAVTGRTEEAILNECERGEDYAKEAYADAQHNNLPANVADVINQQAQAIQAAHNRVKALRDAERGESGKAATPGVF
;
A
#
# COMPACT_ATOMS: atom_id res chain seq x y z
N MET A 1 -61.72 40.50 41.41
CA MET A 1 -61.01 39.21 41.44
C MET A 1 -61.24 38.59 40.08
N ILE A 2 -60.46 39.02 39.09
CA ILE A 2 -59.37 38.24 38.46
C ILE A 2 -59.88 36.88 38.00
N ASN A 3 -60.21 36.87 36.71
CA ASN A 3 -60.46 35.71 35.89
C ASN A 3 -59.14 35.35 35.18
N ASP A 4 -59.11 34.14 34.63
CA ASP A 4 -58.19 33.66 33.60
C ASP A 4 -57.01 32.86 34.15
N TYR A 5 -57.23 31.55 34.19
CA TYR A 5 -56.19 30.54 34.26
C TYR A 5 -55.32 30.67 33.01
N GLU A 6 -54.00 30.76 33.20
CA GLU A 6 -53.06 30.81 32.07
C GLU A 6 -52.96 29.43 31.41
N ALA A 7 -53.42 29.33 30.17
CA ALA A 7 -52.98 28.31 29.24
C ALA A 7 -51.72 28.83 28.52
N THR A 8 -50.57 28.72 29.17
CA THR A 8 -49.29 28.91 28.50
C THR A 8 -48.95 27.64 27.73
N THR A 9 -49.09 27.70 26.41
CA THR A 9 -48.50 26.76 25.48
C THR A 9 -46.98 26.70 25.69
N PRO A 10 -46.35 25.52 25.83
CA PRO A 10 -44.91 25.44 25.75
C PRO A 10 -44.51 25.78 24.31
N ILE A 11 -43.89 26.94 24.14
CA ILE A 11 -43.13 27.27 22.94
C ILE A 11 -42.01 26.24 22.85
N VAL A 12 -42.03 25.42 21.81
CA VAL A 12 -40.89 24.58 21.42
C VAL A 12 -39.82 25.50 20.84
N PRO A 13 -38.59 25.57 21.38
CA PRO A 13 -37.46 26.03 20.60
C PRO A 13 -36.95 24.85 19.78
N GLU A 14 -36.82 25.13 18.49
CA GLU A 14 -36.51 24.25 17.39
C GLU A 14 -35.22 23.44 17.63
N GLY A 15 -35.20 22.22 17.07
CA GLY A 15 -34.06 21.34 17.13
C GLY A 15 -32.81 22.01 16.56
N ASP A 16 -31.73 21.98 17.33
CA ASP A 16 -30.39 22.27 16.82
C ASP A 16 -29.92 21.06 16.00
N LEU A 17 -30.44 20.94 14.77
CA LEU A 17 -29.79 20.19 13.71
C LEU A 17 -28.65 21.05 13.14
N ASN A 18 -27.63 21.31 13.95
CA ASN A 18 -26.33 21.70 13.42
C ASN A 18 -25.68 20.46 12.79
N THR A 19 -26.02 20.20 11.54
CA THR A 19 -25.36 19.21 10.68
C THR A 19 -24.18 19.78 9.89
N ASN A 20 -23.50 20.81 10.39
CA ASN A 20 -22.19 21.19 9.85
C ASN A 20 -21.09 20.23 10.35
N THR A 21 -21.24 18.94 10.04
CA THR A 21 -20.10 18.03 9.95
C THR A 21 -19.35 18.42 8.69
N THR A 22 -18.53 19.48 8.80
CA THR A 22 -17.35 19.60 7.95
C THR A 22 -16.63 18.26 8.06
N PRO A 23 -16.19 17.62 6.96
CA PRO A 23 -15.40 16.39 7.07
C PRO A 23 -14.20 16.68 7.98
N THR A 24 -14.27 16.24 9.23
CA THR A 24 -13.20 16.45 10.19
C THR A 24 -11.97 15.73 9.65
N ALA A 25 -10.81 16.39 9.72
CA ALA A 25 -9.54 15.75 9.40
C ALA A 25 -9.43 14.42 10.17
N ALA A 26 -8.86 13.40 9.52
CA ALA A 26 -8.66 12.11 10.17
C ALA A 26 -7.93 12.30 11.50
N THR A 27 -8.39 11.58 12.52
CA THR A 27 -7.73 11.55 13.83
C THR A 27 -6.33 10.95 13.71
N ASN A 28 -5.45 11.25 14.66
CA ASN A 28 -4.10 10.67 14.65
C ASN A 28 -4.15 9.13 14.61
N ASP A 29 -5.10 8.50 15.31
CA ASP A 29 -5.24 7.04 15.33
C ASP A 29 -5.62 6.48 13.95
N GLU A 30 -6.53 7.15 13.22
CA GLU A 30 -6.90 6.77 11.84
C GLU A 30 -5.73 6.94 10.87
N VAL A 31 -4.96 8.02 11.02
CA VAL A 31 -3.75 8.27 10.23
C VAL A 31 -2.68 7.21 10.53
N ILE A 32 -2.43 6.92 11.81
CA ILE A 32 -1.49 5.88 12.26
C ILE A 32 -1.91 4.51 11.71
N SER A 33 -3.20 4.18 11.76
CA SER A 33 -3.73 2.92 11.20
C SER A 33 -3.46 2.82 9.70
N THR A 34 -3.73 3.90 8.95
CA THR A 34 -3.46 3.99 7.51
C THR A 34 -1.96 3.78 7.22
N LEU A 35 -1.09 4.47 7.96
CA LEU A 35 0.36 4.37 7.80
C LEU A 35 0.88 2.97 8.13
N ASN A 36 0.36 2.33 9.18
CA ASN A 36 0.75 0.96 9.54
C ASN A 36 0.33 -0.07 8.49
N GLY A 37 -0.83 0.11 7.85
CA GLY A 37 -1.24 -0.70 6.70
C GLY A 37 -0.25 -0.58 5.53
N LEU A 38 0.14 0.64 5.16
CA LEU A 38 1.15 0.86 4.11
C LEU A 38 2.52 0.31 4.50
N ILE A 39 2.96 0.46 5.76
CA ILE A 39 4.21 -0.10 6.27
C ILE A 39 4.23 -1.63 6.11
N GLN A 40 3.11 -2.30 6.37
CA GLN A 40 3.02 -3.74 6.18
C GLN A 40 3.18 -4.12 4.70
N THR A 41 2.42 -3.47 3.82
CA THR A 41 2.51 -3.66 2.36
C THR A 41 3.93 -3.44 1.84
N LEU A 42 4.63 -2.43 2.35
CA LEU A 42 6.02 -2.16 1.98
C LEU A 42 6.98 -3.25 2.47
N LYS A 43 6.81 -3.76 3.68
CA LYS A 43 7.64 -4.88 4.20
C LYS A 43 7.42 -6.16 3.41
N ASP A 44 6.18 -6.44 3.00
CA ASP A 44 5.84 -7.55 2.12
C ASP A 44 6.54 -7.41 0.77
N GLY A 45 6.43 -6.22 0.14
CA GLY A 45 7.10 -5.92 -1.12
C GLY A 45 8.63 -5.98 -1.01
N GLN A 46 9.22 -5.47 0.08
CA GLN A 46 10.65 -5.53 0.33
C GLN A 46 11.17 -6.98 0.31
N LEU A 47 10.53 -7.84 1.10
CA LEU A 47 10.93 -9.23 1.23
C LEU A 47 10.68 -10.02 -0.07
N GLY A 48 9.58 -9.68 -0.76
CA GLY A 48 9.24 -10.19 -2.08
C GLY A 48 10.30 -9.94 -3.13
N PHE A 49 10.64 -8.67 -3.33
CA PHE A 49 11.65 -8.29 -4.30
C PHE A 49 13.04 -8.80 -3.94
N LYS A 50 13.39 -8.80 -2.64
CA LYS A 50 14.67 -9.37 -2.21
C LYS A 50 14.79 -10.82 -2.65
N THR A 51 13.75 -11.63 -2.47
CA THR A 51 13.84 -13.04 -2.84
C THR A 51 13.75 -13.26 -4.34
N ALA A 52 12.92 -12.48 -5.04
CA ALA A 52 12.95 -12.50 -6.51
C ALA A 52 14.36 -12.19 -7.04
N SER A 53 15.11 -11.29 -6.39
CA SER A 53 16.50 -10.99 -6.76
C SER A 53 17.49 -12.12 -6.44
N GLU A 54 17.20 -12.94 -5.44
CA GLU A 54 18.02 -14.10 -5.04
C GLU A 54 17.75 -15.32 -5.95
N ASP A 55 16.52 -15.47 -6.46
CA ASP A 55 16.07 -16.64 -7.22
C ASP A 55 16.14 -16.48 -8.75
N ILE A 56 16.09 -15.25 -9.28
CA ILE A 56 16.23 -15.02 -10.73
C ILE A 56 17.69 -15.12 -11.16
N GLU A 57 18.03 -15.47 -12.41
CA GLU A 57 19.45 -15.54 -12.84
C GLU A 57 19.91 -14.33 -13.66
N ARG A 58 19.01 -13.76 -14.48
CA ARG A 58 19.32 -12.59 -15.32
C ARG A 58 19.75 -11.40 -14.45
N SER A 59 21.00 -10.95 -14.65
CA SER A 59 21.64 -9.91 -13.82
C SER A 59 20.90 -8.58 -13.78
N GLU A 60 20.28 -8.19 -14.90
CA GLU A 60 19.46 -6.98 -15.00
C GLU A 60 18.22 -7.05 -14.09
N LEU A 61 17.56 -8.22 -14.03
CA LEU A 61 16.40 -8.44 -13.19
C LEU A 61 16.79 -8.54 -11.71
N LYS A 62 17.90 -9.22 -11.39
CA LYS A 62 18.48 -9.24 -10.04
C LYS A 62 18.67 -7.81 -9.52
N THR A 63 19.33 -6.97 -10.32
CA THR A 63 19.61 -5.57 -9.96
C THR A 63 18.31 -4.79 -9.76
N THR A 64 17.39 -4.88 -10.71
CA THR A 64 16.10 -4.16 -10.64
C THR A 64 15.29 -4.54 -9.40
N PHE A 65 15.17 -5.83 -9.09
CA PHE A 65 14.43 -6.27 -7.90
C PHE A 65 15.15 -5.88 -6.61
N TYR A 66 16.47 -5.96 -6.56
CA TYR A 66 17.21 -5.47 -5.41
C TYR A 66 17.00 -3.97 -5.17
N GLU A 67 17.02 -3.14 -6.22
CA GLU A 67 16.70 -1.71 -6.14
C GLU A 67 15.30 -1.45 -5.56
N PHE A 68 14.29 -2.21 -6.01
CA PHE A 68 12.94 -2.09 -5.46
C PHE A 68 12.86 -2.52 -4.00
N SER A 69 13.54 -3.60 -3.60
CA SER A 69 13.64 -3.99 -2.18
C SER A 69 14.19 -2.84 -1.32
N GLN A 70 15.26 -2.19 -1.76
CA GLN A 70 15.86 -1.07 -1.04
C GLN A 70 14.91 0.14 -0.96
N GLN A 71 14.24 0.47 -2.06
CA GLN A 71 13.23 1.54 -2.08
C GLN A 71 12.09 1.28 -1.09
N ARG A 72 11.60 0.03 -0.99
CA ARG A 72 10.54 -0.34 -0.02
C ARG A 72 11.01 -0.16 1.42
N ALA A 73 12.28 -0.47 1.71
CA ALA A 73 12.88 -0.24 3.02
C ALA A 73 12.96 1.25 3.37
N GLU A 74 13.37 2.09 2.42
CA GLU A 74 13.42 3.55 2.59
C GLU A 74 12.02 4.13 2.86
N PHE A 75 11.03 3.74 2.07
CA PHE A 75 9.64 4.18 2.26
C PHE A 75 9.10 3.78 3.62
N THR A 76 9.39 2.56 4.06
CA THR A 76 9.02 2.06 5.40
C THR A 76 9.58 2.97 6.49
N GLY A 77 10.87 3.35 6.39
CA GLY A 77 11.50 4.23 7.37
C GLY A 77 10.84 5.61 7.44
N VAL A 78 10.45 6.18 6.30
CA VAL A 78 9.73 7.46 6.24
C VAL A 78 8.37 7.36 6.93
N LEU A 79 7.55 6.35 6.59
CA LEU A 79 6.22 6.19 7.19
C LEU A 79 6.31 5.90 8.70
N GLN A 80 7.29 5.12 9.14
CA GLN A 80 7.56 4.90 10.56
C GLN A 80 7.92 6.20 11.29
N GLY A 81 8.66 7.11 10.66
CA GLY A 81 8.92 8.43 11.19
C GLY A 81 7.64 9.24 11.41
N LEU A 82 6.71 9.19 10.45
CA LEU A 82 5.40 9.85 10.56
C LEU A 82 4.56 9.27 11.70
N VAL A 83 4.48 7.94 11.83
CA VAL A 83 3.76 7.27 12.93
C VAL A 83 4.25 7.76 14.30
N ARG A 84 5.58 7.81 14.51
CA ARG A 84 6.17 8.31 15.76
C ARG A 84 5.83 9.78 16.01
N SER A 85 5.84 10.61 14.96
CA SER A 85 5.51 12.04 15.08
C SER A 85 4.06 12.30 15.50
N LEU A 86 3.16 11.36 15.22
CA LEU A 86 1.74 11.41 15.58
C LEU A 86 1.45 10.85 16.98
N GLY A 87 2.49 10.40 17.69
CA GLY A 87 2.38 9.80 19.02
C GLY A 87 2.08 8.30 19.02
N GLY A 88 2.14 7.65 17.84
CA GLY A 88 1.99 6.21 17.73
C GLY A 88 3.29 5.47 17.97
N ASP A 89 3.19 4.28 18.56
CA ASP A 89 4.29 3.33 18.53
C ASP A 89 4.33 2.71 17.13
N THR A 90 5.50 2.76 16.50
CA THR A 90 5.75 1.85 15.39
C THR A 90 5.76 0.48 16.01
N GLU A 91 4.70 -0.31 15.85
CA GLU A 91 4.71 -1.70 16.34
C GLU A 91 5.98 -2.36 15.81
N ASP A 92 6.94 -2.53 16.71
CA ASP A 92 8.28 -2.97 16.41
C ASP A 92 8.19 -4.39 15.94
N SER A 93 8.04 -4.60 14.63
CA SER A 93 8.27 -5.85 13.91
C SER A 93 7.44 -7.10 14.32
N GLY A 94 6.76 -7.12 15.47
CA GLY A 94 6.15 -8.29 16.10
C GLY A 94 4.68 -8.51 15.71
N SER A 95 3.81 -7.50 15.83
CA SER A 95 2.39 -7.59 15.42
C SER A 95 2.24 -7.67 13.89
N ILE A 96 3.07 -6.94 13.16
CA ILE A 96 3.13 -6.98 11.69
C ILE A 96 3.61 -8.36 11.19
N SER A 97 4.36 -9.12 12.00
CA SER A 97 4.87 -10.44 11.59
C SER A 97 3.75 -11.44 11.24
N GLY A 98 2.56 -11.31 11.85
CA GLY A 98 1.49 -12.29 11.69
C GLY A 98 0.79 -12.28 10.32
N ALA A 99 0.79 -11.15 9.63
CA ALA A 99 0.17 -10.99 8.32
C ALA A 99 1.20 -11.01 7.17
N VAL A 100 2.39 -10.44 7.41
CA VAL A 100 3.54 -10.55 6.50
C VAL A 100 3.88 -12.01 6.19
N HIS A 101 3.79 -12.89 7.19
CA HIS A 101 4.18 -14.30 7.00
C HIS A 101 3.32 -15.08 6.00
N ARG A 102 2.04 -14.75 5.78
CA ARG A 102 1.20 -15.53 4.85
C ARG A 102 1.40 -15.10 3.40
N GLY A 103 1.33 -13.80 3.11
CA GLY A 103 1.60 -13.29 1.77
C GLY A 103 3.02 -13.61 1.29
N TRP A 104 3.99 -13.55 2.21
CA TRP A 104 5.38 -13.91 1.95
C TRP A 104 5.61 -15.41 1.68
N MET A 105 4.98 -16.29 2.46
CA MET A 105 5.12 -17.74 2.25
C MET A 105 4.45 -18.16 0.94
N ASP A 106 3.30 -17.57 0.59
CA ASP A 106 2.65 -17.81 -0.70
C ASP A 106 3.57 -17.37 -1.85
N LEU A 107 4.21 -16.21 -1.73
CA LEU A 107 5.21 -15.71 -2.67
C LEU A 107 6.43 -16.64 -2.80
N LYS A 108 7.05 -17.07 -1.70
CA LYS A 108 8.14 -18.07 -1.74
C LYS A 108 7.73 -19.36 -2.43
N SER A 109 6.55 -19.87 -2.10
CA SER A 109 6.02 -21.10 -2.71
C SER A 109 5.74 -20.92 -4.21
N ALA A 110 5.45 -19.68 -4.62
CA ALA A 110 5.19 -19.31 -6.00
C ALA A 110 6.44 -18.95 -6.82
N VAL A 111 7.59 -18.68 -6.20
CA VAL A 111 8.81 -18.23 -6.89
C VAL A 111 9.86 -19.34 -6.99
N THR A 112 9.98 -20.21 -5.98
CA THR A 112 11.04 -21.23 -5.93
C THR A 112 10.94 -22.22 -7.10
N GLY A 113 11.99 -22.30 -7.93
CA GLY A 113 12.08 -23.26 -9.04
C GLY A 113 11.23 -22.93 -10.26
N ARG A 114 10.73 -21.69 -10.40
CA ARG A 114 9.92 -21.26 -11.55
C ARG A 114 10.74 -20.48 -12.59
N THR A 115 10.15 -20.32 -13.77
CA THR A 115 10.71 -19.52 -14.87
C THR A 115 10.74 -18.03 -14.52
N GLU A 116 11.61 -17.26 -15.17
CA GLU A 116 11.70 -15.80 -14.99
C GLU A 116 10.35 -15.11 -15.23
N GLU A 117 9.57 -15.60 -16.23
CA GLU A 117 8.20 -15.12 -16.48
C GLU A 117 7.28 -15.28 -15.26
N ALA A 118 7.34 -16.43 -14.57
CA ALA A 118 6.51 -16.67 -13.40
C ALA A 118 6.88 -15.76 -12.22
N ILE A 119 8.18 -15.50 -12.04
CA ILE A 119 8.69 -14.55 -11.04
C ILE A 119 8.17 -13.13 -11.35
N LEU A 120 8.25 -12.71 -12.62
CA LEU A 120 7.77 -11.41 -13.08
C LEU A 120 6.26 -11.23 -12.91
N ASN A 121 5.46 -12.25 -13.24
CA ASN A 121 4.01 -12.23 -13.02
C ASN A 121 3.65 -12.02 -11.55
N GLU A 122 4.36 -12.69 -10.66
CA GLU A 122 4.09 -12.60 -9.24
C GLU A 122 4.56 -11.27 -8.65
N CYS A 123 5.69 -10.72 -9.11
CA CYS A 123 6.11 -9.37 -8.76
C CYS A 123 5.09 -8.32 -9.20
N GLU A 124 4.50 -8.44 -10.40
CA GLU A 124 3.46 -7.52 -10.87
C GLU A 124 2.20 -7.61 -10.00
N ARG A 125 1.78 -8.83 -9.63
CA ARG A 125 0.65 -9.04 -8.73
C ARG A 125 0.87 -8.38 -7.37
N GLY A 126 2.08 -8.48 -6.83
CA GLY A 126 2.45 -7.80 -5.59
C GLY A 126 2.41 -6.27 -5.71
N GLU A 127 2.87 -5.73 -6.84
CA GLU A 127 2.84 -4.30 -7.11
C GLU A 127 1.42 -3.77 -7.37
N ASP A 128 0.52 -4.57 -7.96
CA ASP A 128 -0.90 -4.23 -8.05
C ASP A 128 -1.55 -4.09 -6.67
N TYR A 129 -1.26 -5.03 -5.76
CA TYR A 129 -1.70 -4.93 -4.36
C TYR A 129 -1.14 -3.67 -3.68
N ALA A 130 0.13 -3.35 -3.91
CA ALA A 130 0.73 -2.13 -3.38
C ALA A 130 0.02 -0.88 -3.92
N LYS A 131 -0.23 -0.78 -5.22
CA LYS A 131 -0.96 0.34 -5.82
C LYS A 131 -2.35 0.52 -5.22
N GLU A 132 -3.09 -0.57 -5.04
CA GLU A 132 -4.42 -0.54 -4.44
C GLU A 132 -4.37 -0.01 -3.00
N ALA A 133 -3.44 -0.51 -2.18
CA ALA A 133 -3.25 -0.03 -0.80
C ALA A 133 -2.92 1.46 -0.73
N TYR A 134 -2.08 1.98 -1.65
CA TYR A 134 -1.79 3.42 -1.73
C TYR A 134 -3.01 4.23 -2.21
N ALA A 135 -3.76 3.73 -3.19
CA ALA A 135 -4.97 4.38 -3.66
C ALA A 135 -6.03 4.49 -2.55
N ASP A 136 -6.22 3.43 -1.77
CA ASP A 136 -7.10 3.43 -0.61
C ASP A 136 -6.66 4.45 0.45
N ALA A 137 -5.36 4.51 0.75
CA ALA A 137 -4.81 5.48 1.68
C ALA A 137 -5.01 6.94 1.20
N GLN A 138 -4.94 7.18 -0.11
CA GLN A 138 -5.17 8.52 -0.70
C GLN A 138 -6.62 8.99 -0.61
N HIS A 139 -7.58 8.09 -0.43
CA HIS A 139 -8.99 8.46 -0.21
C HIS A 139 -9.27 8.93 1.22
N ASN A 140 -8.34 8.72 2.16
CA ASN A 140 -8.48 9.18 3.53
C ASN A 140 -8.23 10.69 3.66
N ASN A 141 -8.92 11.34 4.60
CA ASN A 141 -8.76 12.77 4.87
C ASN A 141 -7.50 13.05 5.72
N LEU A 142 -6.34 12.84 5.12
CA LEU A 142 -5.04 12.86 5.78
C LEU A 142 -4.49 14.29 5.97
N PRO A 143 -3.68 14.54 7.03
CA PRO A 143 -2.92 15.78 7.15
C PRO A 143 -2.03 16.02 5.92
N ALA A 144 -1.89 17.27 5.49
CA ALA A 144 -1.19 17.62 4.24
C ALA A 144 0.22 17.03 4.13
N ASN A 145 1.00 17.10 5.22
CA ASN A 145 2.37 16.54 5.24
C ASN A 145 2.40 15.01 5.08
N VAL A 146 1.36 14.31 5.53
CA VAL A 146 1.23 12.86 5.37
C VAL A 146 0.77 12.52 3.95
N ALA A 147 -0.23 13.25 3.45
CA ALA A 147 -0.74 13.10 2.08
C ALA A 147 0.37 13.32 1.04
N ASP A 148 1.24 14.32 1.22
CA ASP A 148 2.36 14.59 0.32
C ASP A 148 3.33 13.40 0.23
N VAL A 149 3.67 12.79 1.37
CA VAL A 149 4.55 11.61 1.41
C VAL A 149 3.88 10.41 0.72
N ILE A 150 2.61 10.15 1.02
CA ILE A 150 1.87 9.05 0.39
C ILE A 150 1.75 9.25 -1.12
N ASN A 151 1.51 10.47 -1.59
CA ASN A 151 1.45 10.78 -3.01
C ASN A 151 2.78 10.56 -3.73
N GLN A 152 3.90 10.98 -3.11
CA GLN A 152 5.23 10.75 -3.67
C GLN A 152 5.56 9.26 -3.76
N GLN A 153 5.28 8.50 -2.69
CA GLN A 153 5.50 7.06 -2.68
C GLN A 153 4.57 6.35 -3.67
N ALA A 154 3.29 6.71 -3.76
CA ALA A 154 2.34 6.14 -4.72
C ALA A 154 2.80 6.30 -6.17
N GLN A 155 3.36 7.47 -6.54
CA GLN A 155 3.94 7.68 -7.87
C GLN A 155 5.13 6.75 -8.14
N ALA A 156 6.00 6.54 -7.14
CA ALA A 156 7.13 5.63 -7.26
C ALA A 156 6.69 4.16 -7.33
N ILE A 157 5.67 3.74 -6.55
CA ILE A 157 5.05 2.41 -6.66
C ILE A 157 4.47 2.22 -8.06
N GLN A 158 3.74 3.20 -8.59
CA GLN A 158 3.19 3.13 -9.94
C GLN A 158 4.27 2.99 -11.02
N ALA A 159 5.40 3.68 -10.86
CA ALA A 159 6.55 3.57 -11.76
C ALA A 159 7.20 2.17 -11.67
N ALA A 160 7.37 1.63 -10.47
CA ALA A 160 7.90 0.29 -10.24
C ALA A 160 7.00 -0.79 -10.88
N HIS A 161 5.68 -0.74 -10.62
CA HIS A 161 4.68 -1.58 -11.29
C HIS A 161 4.83 -1.56 -12.81
N ASN A 162 4.91 -0.36 -13.41
CA ASN A 162 5.00 -0.23 -14.87
C ASN A 162 6.30 -0.84 -15.41
N ARG A 163 7.41 -0.72 -14.67
CA ARG A 163 8.67 -1.35 -15.02
C ARG A 163 8.58 -2.88 -14.94
N VAL A 164 8.00 -3.44 -13.88
CA VAL A 164 7.81 -4.90 -13.76
C VAL A 164 6.94 -5.44 -14.89
N LYS A 165 5.82 -4.76 -15.19
CA LYS A 165 4.94 -5.12 -16.30
C LYS A 165 5.65 -5.11 -17.65
N ALA A 166 6.46 -4.08 -17.91
CA ALA A 166 7.25 -4.00 -19.15
C ALA A 166 8.27 -5.14 -19.27
N LEU A 167 8.95 -5.50 -18.17
CA LEU A 167 9.89 -6.62 -18.12
C LEU A 167 9.18 -7.96 -18.37
N ARG A 168 8.00 -8.17 -17.77
CA ARG A 168 7.15 -9.35 -18.02
C ARG A 168 6.75 -9.45 -19.50
N ASP A 169 6.29 -8.35 -20.08
CA ASP A 169 5.82 -8.33 -21.46
C ASP A 169 6.98 -8.60 -22.44
N ALA A 170 8.19 -8.10 -22.14
CA ALA A 170 9.40 -8.42 -22.88
C ALA A 170 9.75 -9.92 -22.80
N GLU A 171 9.72 -10.51 -21.59
CA GLU A 171 10.01 -11.93 -21.37
C GLU A 171 9.07 -12.86 -22.15
N ARG A 172 7.77 -12.52 -22.20
CA ARG A 172 6.78 -13.24 -23.02
C ARG A 172 7.08 -13.14 -24.51
N GLY A 173 7.51 -11.96 -24.97
CA GLY A 173 7.91 -11.73 -26.36
C GLY A 173 9.16 -12.51 -26.75
N GLU A 174 10.12 -12.69 -25.84
CA GLU A 174 11.32 -13.50 -26.03
C GLU A 174 11.00 -15.00 -26.05
N SER A 175 10.19 -15.47 -25.10
CA SER A 175 9.73 -16.86 -25.02
C SER A 175 8.96 -17.30 -26.28
N GLY A 176 8.18 -16.40 -26.88
CA GLY A 176 7.48 -16.65 -28.15
C GLY A 176 8.40 -16.79 -29.37
N LYS A 177 9.58 -16.15 -29.38
CA LYS A 177 10.56 -16.26 -30.49
C LYS A 177 11.34 -17.58 -30.46
N ALA A 178 11.62 -18.10 -29.27
CA ALA A 178 12.35 -19.36 -29.10
C ALA A 178 11.56 -20.61 -29.54
N ALA A 179 10.23 -20.50 -29.66
CA ALA A 179 9.33 -21.61 -29.97
C ALA A 179 9.07 -21.84 -31.47
N THR A 180 9.85 -21.23 -32.38
CA THR A 180 9.77 -21.53 -33.82
C THR A 180 10.81 -22.60 -34.17
N PRO A 181 10.46 -23.90 -34.30
CA PRO A 181 11.38 -24.84 -34.91
C PRO A 181 11.48 -24.44 -36.38
N GLY A 182 12.71 -24.21 -36.84
CA GLY A 182 12.98 -24.00 -38.26
C GLY A 182 12.34 -25.12 -39.07
N VAL A 183 11.36 -24.77 -39.89
CA VAL A 183 10.89 -25.63 -40.98
C VAL A 183 11.97 -25.56 -42.05
N PHE A 184 12.89 -26.51 -42.04
CA PHE A 184 13.73 -26.87 -43.19
C PHE A 184 13.90 -28.39 -43.21
#